data_AF-J0CXN5-F1
#
_entry.id   AF-J0CXN5-F1
#
_cell.length_a   1.000
_cell.length_b   1.000
_cell.length_c   1.000
_cell.angle_alpha   90.00
_cell.angle_beta   90.00
_cell.angle_gamma   90.00
#
_symmetry.space_group_name_H-M   'P 1'
#
loop_
_entity.id
_entity.type
_entity.pdbx_description
1 polymer ?
#
loop_
_entity_poly.entity_id
_entity_poly.type
_entity_poly.pdbx_seq_one_letter_code
_entity_poly.pdbx_strand_id
1 'polypeptide(L)'
;MDEPYSRVSVPFAFRFSDAVNGQWLPVTPDYFDSSNLRRTDPPEELHLITWVVDDFMPFHAQRIVAAIEALRDHLATCCEKLPAGPHSHRDSPATRIRAFAPPSLMPSPIYHKSSQFPAVHQHDNRCPAAVIFLQGLTADMLPIVLAHLWVCHNFIVSDITSDGLSADYTVALLDRRLARHARCFVRATLGPSETALDLLLVEIAMHGEKRMRLANTFVKTRRRKEQLPHQTRSTFMHQLAYIRKQLEYADGGVHAGTFRLFLQPLAAAATIAEVGLHDLWEPDSSGETQGDRMQHTWGHWPRESSMTDFAPQRASKFCTTGEAQISRGRVARLALDARCEIYVPGASGFAVHISDHCAMEIYLSLPAPAKHKGLVNGFFGRK
;
A
#
# COMPACT_ATOMS: atom_id res chain seq x y z
N MET A 1 -1.72 -32.26 -3.66
CA MET A 1 -1.85 -31.33 -2.52
C MET A 1 -3.12 -30.54 -2.77
N ASP A 2 -4.17 -30.86 -2.04
CA ASP A 2 -5.42 -30.09 -2.06
C ASP A 2 -5.11 -28.65 -1.65
N GLU A 3 -5.65 -27.65 -2.35
CA GLU A 3 -5.40 -26.24 -2.01
C GLU A 3 -5.99 -25.97 -0.61
N PRO A 4 -5.18 -25.75 0.44
CA PRO A 4 -5.68 -25.56 1.80
C PRO A 4 -6.25 -24.14 2.02
N TYR A 5 -6.52 -23.40 0.93
CA TYR A 5 -6.85 -21.99 0.98
C TYR A 5 -8.22 -21.77 0.36
N SER A 6 -9.17 -21.27 1.15
CA SER A 6 -10.50 -20.89 0.66
C SER A 6 -10.36 -19.71 -0.30
N ARG A 7 -10.61 -19.95 -1.59
CA ARG A 7 -10.77 -18.88 -2.58
C ARG A 7 -12.18 -18.32 -2.44
N VAL A 8 -12.29 -17.03 -2.19
CA VAL A 8 -13.57 -16.32 -2.16
C VAL A 8 -13.68 -15.53 -3.46
N SER A 9 -14.72 -15.78 -4.26
CA SER A 9 -15.01 -15.10 -5.54
C SER A 9 -16.25 -14.22 -5.39
N VAL A 10 -16.08 -12.97 -4.98
CA VAL A 10 -17.13 -11.93 -4.85
C VAL A 10 -16.66 -10.66 -5.54
N PRO A 11 -17.54 -9.72 -5.94
CA PRO A 11 -17.10 -8.45 -6.53
C PRO A 11 -16.13 -7.73 -5.59
N PHE A 12 -14.89 -7.56 -6.06
CA PHE A 12 -13.71 -7.29 -5.21
C PHE A 12 -13.27 -5.83 -5.15
N ALA A 13 -13.95 -4.95 -5.88
CA ALA A 13 -13.59 -3.54 -5.92
C ALA A 13 -14.86 -2.72 -5.82
N PHE A 14 -14.75 -1.56 -5.18
CA PHE A 14 -15.86 -0.67 -4.95
C PHE A 14 -15.47 0.72 -5.43
N ARG A 15 -16.42 1.39 -6.06
CA ARG A 15 -16.31 2.79 -6.46
C ARG A 15 -17.36 3.61 -5.75
N PHE A 16 -17.06 4.85 -5.43
CA PHE A 16 -18.07 5.76 -4.95
C PHE A 16 -19.00 6.17 -6.12
N SER A 17 -20.30 5.93 -5.98
CA SER A 17 -21.31 6.55 -6.84
C SER A 17 -21.38 8.04 -6.54
N ASP A 18 -21.71 8.83 -7.56
CA ASP A 18 -21.69 10.29 -7.52
C ASP A 18 -22.35 10.86 -6.24
N ALA A 19 -21.92 12.08 -5.86
CA ALA A 19 -22.19 12.76 -4.58
C ALA A 19 -23.67 12.85 -4.18
N VAL A 20 -24.59 12.55 -5.10
CA VAL A 20 -26.04 12.57 -4.90
C VAL A 20 -26.52 11.44 -3.99
N ASN A 21 -25.98 10.21 -4.15
CA ASN A 21 -26.46 9.05 -3.39
C ASN A 21 -25.46 8.55 -2.35
N GLY A 22 -24.19 8.94 -2.45
CA GLY A 22 -23.18 8.70 -1.42
C GLY A 22 -22.89 7.23 -1.12
N GLN A 23 -23.03 6.34 -2.10
CA GLN A 23 -22.90 4.89 -1.90
C GLN A 23 -21.69 4.32 -2.63
N TRP A 24 -20.98 3.39 -1.97
CA TRP A 24 -19.99 2.54 -2.61
C TRP A 24 -20.68 1.44 -3.41
N LEU A 25 -20.47 1.43 -4.72
CA LEU A 25 -21.02 0.43 -5.63
C LEU A 25 -19.96 -0.60 -5.97
N PRO A 26 -20.32 -1.90 -6.01
CA PRO A 26 -19.43 -2.92 -6.51
C PRO A 26 -19.06 -2.61 -7.96
N VAL A 27 -17.81 -2.89 -8.29
CA VAL A 27 -17.23 -2.75 -9.60
C VAL A 27 -17.09 -4.15 -10.16
N THR A 28 -17.88 -4.46 -11.19
CA THR A 28 -17.69 -5.67 -12.00
C THR A 28 -16.60 -5.43 -13.04
N PRO A 29 -15.89 -6.46 -13.50
CA PRO A 29 -14.94 -6.31 -14.62
C PRO A 29 -15.58 -5.62 -15.84
N ASP A 30 -16.83 -5.95 -16.16
CA ASP A 30 -17.57 -5.41 -17.31
C ASP A 30 -18.03 -3.95 -17.14
N TYR A 31 -17.99 -3.41 -15.91
CA TYR A 31 -18.31 -2.00 -15.64
C TYR A 31 -17.40 -1.05 -16.42
N PHE A 32 -16.17 -1.48 -16.69
CA PHE A 32 -15.17 -0.66 -17.36
C PHE A 32 -15.28 -0.64 -18.88
N ASP A 33 -15.85 -1.69 -19.47
CA ASP A 33 -16.07 -1.79 -20.91
C ASP A 33 -17.27 -0.94 -21.35
N SER A 34 -18.26 -0.77 -20.47
CA SER A 34 -19.53 -0.08 -20.77
C SER A 34 -19.56 1.41 -20.40
N SER A 35 -18.67 1.88 -19.53
CA SER A 35 -18.67 3.27 -19.07
C SER A 35 -17.95 4.20 -20.07
N ASN A 36 -18.47 5.41 -20.30
CA ASN A 36 -17.84 6.48 -21.08
C ASN A 36 -16.51 7.01 -20.48
N LEU A 37 -15.83 6.22 -19.63
CA LEU A 37 -14.47 6.53 -19.23
C LEU A 37 -13.65 6.69 -20.53
N ARG A 38 -12.85 7.75 -20.62
CA ARG A 38 -11.95 7.93 -21.76
C ARG A 38 -11.07 6.69 -21.87
N ARG A 39 -10.83 6.20 -23.08
CA ARG A 39 -9.81 5.17 -23.30
C ARG A 39 -8.50 5.74 -22.77
N THR A 40 -8.05 5.21 -21.64
CA THR A 40 -6.73 5.49 -21.08
C THR A 40 -5.84 4.33 -21.47
N ASP A 41 -4.65 4.65 -21.95
CA ASP A 41 -3.65 3.61 -22.19
C ASP A 41 -3.23 2.98 -20.85
N PRO A 42 -2.81 1.70 -20.84
CA PRO A 42 -2.22 1.09 -19.66
C PRO A 42 -1.03 1.91 -19.16
N PRO A 43 -0.82 2.02 -17.83
CA PRO A 43 0.32 2.76 -17.28
C PRO A 43 1.65 2.12 -17.70
N GLU A 44 2.63 2.97 -18.04
CA GLU A 44 4.04 2.55 -18.19
C GLU A 44 4.70 2.34 -16.82
N GLU A 45 4.24 3.09 -15.82
CA GLU A 45 4.82 3.16 -14.48
C GLU A 45 3.73 3.27 -13.41
N LEU A 46 3.97 2.63 -12.27
CA LEU A 46 3.14 2.71 -11.06
C LEU A 46 3.90 3.36 -9.90
N HIS A 47 3.19 4.15 -9.11
CA HIS A 47 3.67 4.63 -7.81
C HIS A 47 3.03 3.77 -6.72
N LEU A 48 3.80 2.88 -6.11
CA LEU A 48 3.32 1.98 -5.07
C LEU A 48 3.71 2.51 -3.69
N ILE A 49 2.72 2.67 -2.82
CA ILE A 49 2.89 3.07 -1.42
C ILE A 49 2.36 1.96 -0.52
N THR A 50 3.06 1.66 0.58
CA THR A 50 2.57 0.76 1.63
C THR A 50 2.67 1.42 2.99
N TRP A 51 1.62 1.31 3.80
CA TRP A 51 1.58 1.88 5.14
C TRP A 51 0.71 1.06 6.10
N VAL A 52 1.34 0.61 7.19
CA VAL A 52 0.61 0.07 8.34
C VAL A 52 0.08 1.24 9.16
N VAL A 53 -1.23 1.35 9.29
CA VAL A 53 -1.89 2.33 10.15
C VAL A 53 -2.31 1.57 11.41
N ASP A 54 -1.48 1.68 12.45
CA ASP A 54 -1.56 0.81 13.63
C ASP A 54 -2.86 0.99 14.42
N ASP A 55 -3.65 -0.09 14.50
CA ASP A 55 -4.89 -0.20 15.28
C ASP A 55 -4.66 -0.15 16.79
N PHE A 56 -3.43 -0.48 17.21
CA PHE A 56 -3.11 -0.59 18.63
C PHE A 56 -2.92 0.76 19.31
N MET A 57 -2.77 1.84 18.55
CA MET A 57 -2.54 3.16 19.11
C MET A 57 -3.87 3.87 19.46
N PRO A 58 -3.92 4.65 20.56
CA PRO A 58 -5.05 5.50 20.87
C PRO A 58 -5.37 6.45 19.71
N PHE A 59 -6.66 6.81 19.58
CA PHE A 59 -7.14 7.76 18.56
C PHE A 59 -6.97 7.27 17.12
N HIS A 60 -7.17 5.97 16.91
CA HIS A 60 -7.02 5.31 15.62
C HIS A 60 -7.86 5.97 14.50
N ALA A 61 -9.06 6.48 14.81
CA ALA A 61 -9.90 7.24 13.89
C ALA A 61 -9.26 8.56 13.41
N GLN A 62 -8.71 9.36 14.32
CA GLN A 62 -8.03 10.61 14.01
C GLN A 62 -6.74 10.36 13.24
N ARG A 63 -6.01 9.31 13.62
CA ARG A 63 -4.78 8.88 12.95
C ARG A 63 -5.04 8.47 11.51
N ILE A 64 -6.07 7.69 11.21
CA ILE A 64 -6.36 7.29 9.82
C ILE A 64 -6.76 8.50 8.97
N VAL A 65 -7.51 9.47 9.50
CA VAL A 65 -7.77 10.74 8.78
C VAL A 65 -6.47 11.47 8.48
N ALA A 66 -5.61 11.64 9.49
CA ALA A 66 -4.33 12.30 9.30
C ALA A 66 -3.42 11.54 8.31
N ALA A 67 -3.44 10.21 8.32
CA ALA A 67 -2.72 9.38 7.36
C ALA A 67 -3.17 9.66 5.92
N ILE A 68 -4.49 9.68 5.68
CA ILE A 68 -5.07 9.93 4.37
C ILE A 68 -4.71 11.35 3.89
N GLU A 69 -4.80 12.35 4.76
CA GLU A 69 -4.42 13.74 4.45
C GLU A 69 -2.93 13.85 4.12
N ALA A 70 -2.06 13.16 4.86
CA ALA A 70 -0.63 13.15 4.60
C ALA A 70 -0.29 12.48 3.26
N LEU A 71 -0.99 11.39 2.90
CA LEU A 71 -0.88 10.74 1.60
C LEU A 71 -1.35 11.64 0.46
N ARG A 72 -2.46 12.37 0.65
CA ARG A 72 -2.95 13.36 -0.32
C ARG A 72 -1.89 14.41 -0.59
N ASP A 73 -1.37 15.04 0.46
CA ASP A 73 -0.41 16.13 0.34
C ASP A 73 0.89 15.62 -0.30
N HIS A 74 1.35 14.42 0.08
CA HIS A 74 2.49 13.76 -0.55
C HIS A 74 2.29 13.60 -2.06
N LEU A 75 1.19 12.97 -2.48
CA LEU A 75 0.88 12.75 -3.89
C LEU A 75 0.73 14.04 -4.69
N ALA A 76 0.16 15.09 -4.10
CA ALA A 76 0.08 16.42 -4.72
C ALA A 76 1.49 16.99 -4.98
N THR A 77 2.40 16.89 -4.02
CA THR A 77 3.77 17.43 -4.19
C THR A 77 4.66 16.57 -5.10
N CYS A 78 4.48 15.26 -5.13
CA CYS A 78 5.20 14.37 -6.06
C CYS A 78 4.94 14.76 -7.51
N CYS A 79 3.71 15.19 -7.82
CA CYS A 79 3.33 15.67 -9.14
C CYS A 79 4.04 16.95 -9.57
N GLU A 80 4.22 17.89 -8.66
CA GLU A 80 4.88 19.18 -8.95
C GLU A 80 6.39 19.03 -9.08
N LYS A 81 6.97 18.07 -8.34
CA LYS A 81 8.40 18.00 -8.12
C LYS A 81 9.16 17.15 -9.12
N LEU A 82 8.53 16.47 -10.08
CA LEU A 82 9.20 15.61 -11.07
C LEU A 82 10.38 16.34 -11.75
N PRO A 83 11.64 16.13 -11.31
CA PRO A 83 12.79 16.76 -11.92
C PRO A 83 13.32 15.84 -13.02
N ALA A 84 13.89 16.41 -14.08
CA ALA A 84 14.48 15.68 -15.18
C ALA A 84 15.81 14.96 -14.84
N GLY A 85 16.06 14.52 -13.60
CA GLY A 85 17.34 13.87 -13.26
C GLY A 85 17.44 13.27 -11.85
N PRO A 86 18.41 12.36 -11.63
CA PRO A 86 18.55 11.62 -10.38
C PRO A 86 19.32 12.41 -9.31
N HIS A 87 18.93 12.21 -8.05
CA HIS A 87 19.65 12.59 -6.81
C HIS A 87 19.43 14.01 -6.27
N SER A 88 18.23 14.29 -5.72
CA SER A 88 18.18 15.12 -4.51
C SER A 88 17.08 14.63 -3.56
N HIS A 89 17.47 13.92 -2.50
CA HIS A 89 16.60 13.75 -1.34
C HIS A 89 16.57 15.08 -0.59
N ARG A 90 15.40 15.69 -0.45
CA ARG A 90 15.18 16.81 0.46
C ARG A 90 14.17 16.38 1.52
N ASP A 91 14.47 16.74 2.77
CA ASP A 91 13.53 16.60 3.87
C ASP A 91 12.28 17.44 3.57
N SER A 92 11.12 16.78 3.45
CA SER A 92 9.85 17.50 3.42
C SER A 92 9.61 18.14 4.79
N PRO A 93 9.20 19.43 4.85
CA PRO A 93 8.86 20.05 6.12
C PRO A 93 7.74 19.25 6.80
N ALA A 94 7.84 19.05 8.11
CA ALA A 94 6.85 18.31 8.88
C ALA A 94 5.45 18.95 8.72
N THR A 95 4.55 18.27 8.00
CA THR A 95 3.17 18.71 7.87
C THR A 95 2.45 18.48 9.20
N ARG A 96 1.95 19.57 9.80
CA ARG A 96 1.07 19.49 10.98
C ARG A 96 -0.36 19.29 10.51
N ILE A 97 -0.93 18.14 10.82
CA ILE A 97 -2.32 17.84 10.51
C ILE A 97 -3.13 17.99 11.79
N ARG A 98 -4.16 18.84 11.77
CA ARG A 98 -5.09 19.01 12.89
C ARG A 98 -6.26 18.07 12.69
N ALA A 99 -6.39 17.07 13.55
CA ALA A 99 -7.58 16.22 13.58
C ALA A 99 -8.38 16.55 14.85
N PHE A 100 -9.66 16.85 14.66
CA PHE A 100 -10.59 17.02 15.77
C PHE A 100 -11.15 15.66 16.17
N ALA A 101 -11.27 15.41 17.47
CA ALA A 101 -11.93 14.20 17.93
C ALA A 101 -13.39 14.20 17.44
N PRO A 102 -13.87 13.11 16.81
CA PRO A 102 -15.28 13.04 16.46
C PRO A 102 -16.09 13.07 17.76
N PRO A 103 -17.14 13.90 17.86
CA PRO A 103 -18.05 13.84 18.99
C PRO A 103 -18.58 12.40 19.08
N SER A 104 -18.50 11.83 20.28
CA SER A 104 -18.90 10.45 20.59
C SER A 104 -20.26 10.13 19.98
N LEU A 105 -20.31 9.14 19.09
CA LEU A 105 -21.52 8.62 18.44
C LEU A 105 -22.30 9.68 17.64
N MET A 106 -21.97 9.87 16.36
CA MET A 106 -22.83 10.65 15.46
C MET A 106 -23.74 9.74 14.63
N PRO A 107 -25.08 9.94 14.67
CA PRO A 107 -25.94 9.62 13.54
C PRO A 107 -25.59 10.59 12.40
N SER A 108 -25.05 10.06 11.30
CA SER A 108 -24.67 10.74 10.06
C SER A 108 -23.66 11.91 10.20
N PRO A 109 -22.51 11.86 9.51
CA PRO A 109 -21.58 12.97 9.52
C PRO A 109 -22.19 14.14 8.73
N ILE A 110 -22.74 15.12 9.44
CA ILE A 110 -22.91 16.47 8.90
C ILE A 110 -21.50 17.06 8.83
N TYR A 111 -20.78 16.73 7.75
CA TYR A 111 -19.67 17.56 7.32
C TYR A 111 -20.24 18.95 7.11
N HIS A 112 -19.84 19.90 7.97
CA HIS A 112 -20.20 21.29 7.78
C HIS A 112 -19.84 21.68 6.34
N LYS A 113 -20.84 22.21 5.62
CA LYS A 113 -20.73 22.82 4.30
C LYS A 113 -19.76 24.03 4.33
N SER A 114 -18.48 23.80 4.60
CA SER A 114 -17.43 24.73 4.22
C SER A 114 -17.33 24.62 2.70
N SER A 115 -17.96 25.58 2.02
CA SER A 115 -18.23 25.63 0.59
C SER A 115 -17.00 25.91 -0.29
N GLN A 116 -15.78 25.60 0.19
CA GLN A 116 -14.57 25.73 -0.61
C GLN A 116 -13.59 24.61 -0.24
N PHE A 117 -13.94 23.37 -0.59
CA PHE A 117 -12.90 22.38 -0.79
C PHE A 117 -12.11 22.82 -2.03
N PRO A 118 -10.76 22.83 -1.99
CA PRO A 118 -9.97 23.09 -3.19
C PRO A 118 -10.47 22.15 -4.29
N ALA A 119 -10.61 22.70 -5.51
CA ALA A 119 -11.07 21.96 -6.67
C ALA A 119 -10.39 20.60 -6.67
N VAL A 120 -11.19 19.51 -6.73
CA VAL A 120 -10.69 18.13 -6.78
C VAL A 120 -9.50 18.13 -7.72
N HIS A 121 -8.29 17.96 -7.17
CA HIS A 121 -7.08 18.01 -7.97
C HIS A 121 -7.23 16.91 -9.01
N GLN A 122 -7.54 17.30 -10.25
CA GLN A 122 -7.54 16.36 -11.35
C GLN A 122 -6.09 15.89 -11.43
N HIS A 123 -5.87 14.61 -11.13
CA HIS A 123 -4.55 14.01 -11.21
C HIS A 123 -3.91 14.40 -12.54
N ASP A 124 -2.77 15.09 -12.48
CA ASP A 124 -2.00 15.41 -13.66
C ASP A 124 -1.57 14.09 -14.31
N ASN A 125 -1.88 13.91 -15.60
CA ASN A 125 -1.49 12.73 -16.36
C ASN A 125 0.04 12.55 -16.44
N ARG A 126 0.81 13.55 -16.04
CA ARG A 126 2.28 13.47 -15.88
C ARG A 126 2.71 12.61 -14.69
N CYS A 127 1.83 12.40 -13.71
CA CYS A 127 2.14 11.58 -12.54
C CYS A 127 1.79 10.12 -12.77
N PRO A 128 2.64 9.18 -12.37
CA PRO A 128 2.31 7.75 -12.40
C PRO A 128 1.02 7.48 -11.65
N ALA A 129 0.32 6.43 -12.04
CA ALA A 129 -0.88 5.99 -11.33
C ALA A 129 -0.49 5.39 -9.97
N ALA A 130 -1.20 5.81 -8.91
CA ALA A 130 -0.88 5.39 -7.56
C ALA A 130 -1.61 4.10 -7.16
N VAL A 131 -0.93 3.23 -6.40
CA VAL A 131 -1.51 2.12 -5.65
C VAL A 131 -1.07 2.27 -4.21
N ILE A 132 -2.03 2.39 -3.29
CA ILE A 132 -1.73 2.56 -1.86
C ILE A 132 -2.25 1.35 -1.12
N PHE A 133 -1.35 0.64 -0.45
CA PHE A 133 -1.69 -0.43 0.46
C PHE A 133 -1.72 0.08 1.89
N LEU A 134 -2.89 -0.04 2.50
CA LEU A 134 -3.10 0.21 3.92
C LEU A 134 -3.23 -1.13 4.64
N GLN A 135 -2.57 -1.27 5.78
CA GLN A 135 -2.64 -2.46 6.62
C GLN A 135 -2.93 -2.09 8.08
N GLY A 136 -3.40 -3.06 8.87
CA GLY A 136 -3.71 -2.84 10.28
C GLY A 136 -4.97 -2.00 10.50
N LEU A 137 -5.87 -1.92 9.51
CA LEU A 137 -7.12 -1.19 9.68
C LEU A 137 -8.07 -1.97 10.58
N THR A 138 -8.78 -1.29 11.48
CA THR A 138 -9.89 -1.89 12.24
C THR A 138 -11.22 -1.73 11.52
N ALA A 139 -12.26 -2.40 12.03
CA ALA A 139 -13.61 -2.31 11.48
C ALA A 139 -14.15 -0.87 11.56
N ASP A 140 -13.74 -0.12 12.57
CA ASP A 140 -14.15 1.27 12.79
C ASP A 140 -13.38 2.27 11.92
N MET A 141 -12.16 1.93 11.48
CA MET A 141 -11.38 2.78 10.58
C MET A 141 -11.89 2.73 9.13
N LEU A 142 -12.35 1.57 8.66
CA LEU A 142 -12.72 1.40 7.25
C LEU A 142 -13.83 2.39 6.83
N PRO A 143 -14.95 2.59 7.57
CA PRO A 143 -15.93 3.60 7.25
C PRO A 143 -15.34 5.02 7.14
N ILE A 144 -14.32 5.35 7.93
CA ILE A 144 -13.66 6.66 7.88
C ILE A 144 -12.86 6.82 6.59
N VAL A 145 -12.09 5.79 6.19
CA VAL A 145 -11.38 5.75 4.90
C VAL A 145 -12.37 5.93 3.75
N LEU A 146 -13.48 5.17 3.81
CA LEU A 146 -14.52 5.16 2.79
C LEU A 146 -15.39 6.43 2.77
N ALA A 147 -15.44 7.21 3.84
CA ALA A 147 -16.14 8.49 3.88
C ALA A 147 -15.26 9.67 3.46
N HIS A 148 -13.94 9.46 3.35
CA HIS A 148 -13.00 10.53 3.07
C HIS A 148 -13.11 11.01 1.61
N LEU A 149 -13.49 12.29 1.39
CA LEU A 149 -13.78 12.82 0.04
C LEU A 149 -12.64 12.64 -0.96
N TRP A 150 -11.39 12.85 -0.52
CA TRP A 150 -10.24 12.61 -1.40
C TRP A 150 -10.13 11.14 -1.83
N VAL A 151 -10.45 10.18 -0.95
CA VAL A 151 -10.46 8.75 -1.28
C VAL A 151 -11.60 8.46 -2.26
N CYS A 152 -12.82 8.89 -1.94
CA CYS A 152 -14.01 8.69 -2.77
C CYS A 152 -13.85 9.18 -4.21
N HIS A 153 -13.19 10.33 -4.39
CA HIS A 153 -13.05 10.95 -5.71
C HIS A 153 -11.92 10.34 -6.54
N ASN A 154 -10.81 9.96 -5.90
CA ASN A 154 -9.57 9.62 -6.61
C ASN A 154 -9.27 8.13 -6.65
N PHE A 155 -9.94 7.30 -5.85
CA PHE A 155 -9.59 5.88 -5.74
C PHE A 155 -10.78 4.94 -5.91
N ILE A 156 -10.46 3.76 -6.46
CA ILE A 156 -11.22 2.53 -6.30
C ILE A 156 -10.67 1.82 -5.07
N VAL A 157 -11.55 1.28 -4.24
CA VAL A 157 -11.14 0.61 -3.00
C VAL A 157 -11.36 -0.88 -3.15
N SER A 158 -10.33 -1.68 -2.83
CA SER A 158 -10.46 -3.14 -2.81
C SER A 158 -11.33 -3.60 -1.64
N ASP A 159 -12.15 -4.60 -1.91
CA ASP A 159 -12.83 -5.51 -0.98
C ASP A 159 -13.28 -4.88 0.36
N ILE A 160 -14.45 -4.24 0.34
CA ILE A 160 -15.14 -3.73 1.54
C ILE A 160 -16.20 -4.70 2.06
N THR A 161 -16.23 -5.95 1.58
CA THR A 161 -17.33 -6.88 1.86
C THR A 161 -17.43 -7.21 3.35
N SER A 162 -18.63 -7.10 3.91
CA SER A 162 -18.94 -7.23 5.35
C SER A 162 -18.80 -8.64 5.90
N ASP A 163 -18.76 -9.65 5.03
CA ASP A 163 -19.00 -11.03 5.41
C ASP A 163 -17.67 -11.76 5.64
N GLY A 164 -17.28 -11.90 6.91
CA GLY A 164 -16.02 -12.56 7.30
C GLY A 164 -14.90 -11.61 7.68
N LEU A 165 -15.24 -10.35 7.88
CA LEU A 165 -14.35 -9.29 8.30
C LEU A 165 -13.59 -9.66 9.60
N SER A 166 -12.31 -10.04 9.47
CA SER A 166 -11.42 -10.28 10.61
C SER A 166 -11.04 -8.96 11.27
N ALA A 167 -10.85 -8.93 12.60
CA ALA A 167 -10.52 -7.71 13.36
C ALA A 167 -9.55 -6.71 12.70
N ASP A 168 -8.55 -7.19 11.94
CA ASP A 168 -7.56 -6.38 11.22
C ASP A 168 -7.68 -6.60 9.70
N TYR A 169 -7.66 -5.52 8.91
CA TYR A 169 -7.80 -5.54 7.45
C TYR A 169 -6.57 -4.98 6.73
N THR A 170 -6.34 -5.55 5.55
CA THR A 170 -5.63 -4.88 4.46
C THR A 170 -6.60 -4.33 3.42
N VAL A 171 -6.28 -3.15 2.88
CA VAL A 171 -7.03 -2.49 1.81
C VAL A 171 -6.04 -1.93 0.78
N ALA A 172 -6.42 -1.97 -0.48
CA ALA A 172 -5.77 -1.26 -1.57
C ALA A 172 -6.65 -0.09 -2.04
N LEU A 173 -6.06 1.11 -2.08
CA LEU A 173 -6.59 2.25 -2.79
C LEU A 173 -5.91 2.30 -4.15
N LEU A 174 -6.68 2.03 -5.21
CA LEU A 174 -6.22 2.02 -6.58
C LEU A 174 -6.62 3.33 -7.23
N ASP A 175 -5.66 4.10 -7.76
CA ASP A 175 -5.96 5.33 -8.49
C ASP A 175 -7.05 5.06 -9.53
N ARG A 176 -8.06 5.93 -9.59
CA ARG A 176 -9.23 5.74 -10.45
C ARG A 176 -8.87 5.66 -11.94
N ARG A 177 -7.69 6.15 -12.35
CA ARG A 177 -7.13 5.96 -13.70
C ARG A 177 -6.83 4.49 -14.03
N LEU A 178 -6.59 3.67 -12.99
CA LEU A 178 -6.36 2.22 -13.10
C LEU A 178 -7.64 1.42 -13.21
N ALA A 179 -8.81 2.04 -13.06
CA ALA A 179 -10.14 1.45 -13.25
C ALA A 179 -10.19 0.28 -14.25
N ARG A 180 -9.82 0.55 -15.50
CA ARG A 180 -9.95 -0.43 -16.60
C ARG A 180 -8.82 -1.46 -16.66
N HIS A 181 -7.72 -1.16 -15.99
CA HIS A 181 -6.47 -1.89 -16.07
C HIS A 181 -6.27 -2.80 -14.88
N ALA A 182 -6.88 -2.47 -13.74
CA ALA A 182 -6.76 -3.21 -12.50
C ALA A 182 -7.86 -4.26 -12.37
N ARG A 183 -7.46 -5.43 -11.88
CA ARG A 183 -8.32 -6.54 -11.47
C ARG A 183 -7.86 -6.97 -10.10
N CYS A 184 -8.79 -7.09 -9.16
CA CYS A 184 -8.52 -7.68 -7.85
C CYS A 184 -8.94 -9.15 -7.92
N PHE A 185 -8.05 -10.07 -7.58
CA PHE A 185 -8.23 -11.49 -7.90
C PHE A 185 -8.56 -12.34 -6.69
N VAL A 186 -7.87 -12.10 -5.57
CA VAL A 186 -7.86 -13.04 -4.47
C VAL A 186 -7.63 -12.30 -3.16
N ARG A 187 -8.50 -12.55 -2.19
CA ARG A 187 -8.17 -12.43 -0.78
C ARG A 187 -8.02 -13.82 -0.19
N ALA A 188 -6.92 -14.05 0.51
CA ALA A 188 -6.64 -15.32 1.16
C ALA A 188 -6.15 -15.08 2.58
N THR A 189 -6.60 -15.93 3.50
CA THR A 189 -6.03 -16.01 4.84
C THR A 189 -5.10 -17.22 4.87
N LEU A 190 -3.80 -16.99 5.03
CA LEU A 190 -2.80 -18.05 4.99
C LEU A 190 -2.34 -18.41 6.40
N GLY A 191 -2.54 -19.66 6.82
CA GLY A 191 -2.09 -20.16 8.12
C GLY A 191 -3.18 -20.15 9.20
N PRO A 192 -2.85 -20.59 10.43
CA PRO A 192 -3.81 -20.67 11.52
C PRO A 192 -4.23 -19.28 11.99
N SER A 193 -5.44 -19.14 12.54
CA SER A 193 -6.08 -17.85 12.87
C SER A 193 -5.21 -16.88 13.69
N GLU A 194 -4.32 -17.38 14.55
CA GLU A 194 -3.45 -16.57 15.41
C GLU A 194 -2.20 -16.00 14.74
N THR A 195 -1.75 -16.61 13.63
CA THR A 195 -0.59 -16.15 12.82
C THR A 195 -0.96 -16.02 11.34
N ALA A 196 -2.26 -15.88 11.12
CA ALA A 196 -2.84 -15.83 9.81
C ALA A 196 -2.35 -14.58 9.07
N LEU A 197 -1.81 -14.80 7.87
CA LEU A 197 -1.45 -13.74 6.96
C LEU A 197 -2.69 -13.38 6.14
N ASP A 198 -3.16 -12.14 6.23
CA ASP A 198 -4.11 -11.60 5.27
C ASP A 198 -3.33 -11.26 3.99
N LEU A 199 -3.72 -11.84 2.87
CA LEU A 199 -3.14 -11.61 1.55
C LEU A 199 -4.21 -11.05 0.63
N LEU A 200 -3.94 -9.88 0.05
CA LEU A 200 -4.73 -9.25 -0.99
C LEU A 200 -3.92 -9.17 -2.29
N LEU A 201 -4.46 -9.71 -3.39
CA LEU A 201 -3.81 -9.72 -4.70
C LEU A 201 -4.55 -8.81 -5.70
N VAL A 202 -3.82 -7.84 -6.23
CA VAL A 202 -4.25 -6.95 -7.32
C VAL A 202 -3.35 -7.22 -8.51
N GLU A 203 -3.89 -7.37 -9.71
CA GLU A 203 -3.09 -7.31 -10.94
C GLU A 203 -3.55 -6.18 -11.83
N ILE A 204 -2.58 -5.55 -12.49
CA ILE A 204 -2.73 -4.33 -13.26
C ILE A 204 -2.15 -4.61 -14.64
N ALA A 205 -2.94 -4.38 -15.69
CA ALA A 205 -2.46 -4.32 -17.05
C ALA A 205 -1.51 -3.13 -17.19
N MET A 206 -0.31 -3.41 -17.68
CA MET A 206 0.76 -2.44 -17.92
C MET A 206 0.93 -2.23 -19.43
N HIS A 207 1.66 -1.17 -19.80
CA HIS A 207 1.99 -0.92 -21.19
C HIS A 207 2.68 -2.12 -21.86
N GLY A 208 2.40 -2.36 -23.15
CA GLY A 208 2.97 -3.45 -23.93
C GLY A 208 2.33 -4.82 -23.68
N GLU A 209 1.03 -4.85 -23.34
CA GLU A 209 0.24 -6.07 -23.05
C GLU A 209 0.77 -6.91 -21.87
N LYS A 210 1.65 -6.31 -21.06
CA LYS A 210 2.19 -6.95 -19.87
C LYS A 210 1.26 -6.78 -18.68
N ARG A 211 1.48 -7.59 -17.65
CA ARG A 211 0.72 -7.57 -16.41
C ARG A 211 1.65 -7.48 -15.22
N MET A 212 1.33 -6.60 -14.29
CA MET A 212 2.00 -6.53 -12.99
C MET A 212 1.06 -7.02 -11.91
N ARG A 213 1.50 -7.96 -11.08
CA ARG A 213 0.75 -8.43 -9.92
C ARG A 213 1.34 -7.90 -8.63
N LEU A 214 0.49 -7.34 -7.79
CA LEU A 214 0.81 -6.74 -6.52
C LEU A 214 0.16 -7.54 -5.40
N ALA A 215 0.95 -7.97 -4.43
CA ALA A 215 0.50 -8.63 -3.21
C ALA A 215 0.61 -7.66 -2.04
N ASN A 216 -0.49 -7.38 -1.36
CA ASN A 216 -0.52 -6.69 -0.08
C ASN A 216 -0.69 -7.70 1.04
N THR A 217 0.16 -7.67 2.07
CA THR A 217 0.01 -8.57 3.22
C THR A 217 0.11 -7.91 4.57
N PHE A 218 -0.64 -8.46 5.52
CA PHE A 218 -0.53 -8.13 6.94
C PHE A 218 -0.57 -9.38 7.81
N VAL A 219 0.43 -9.54 8.68
CA VAL A 219 0.45 -10.61 9.68
C VAL A 219 -0.40 -10.17 10.86
N LYS A 220 -1.48 -10.91 11.12
CA LYS A 220 -2.27 -10.73 12.34
C LYS A 220 -1.43 -11.16 13.53
N THR A 221 -0.97 -10.21 14.34
CA THR A 221 -0.29 -10.52 15.61
C THR A 221 -1.19 -10.09 16.76
N ARG A 222 -1.88 -11.04 17.39
CA ARG A 222 -2.71 -10.73 18.56
C ARG A 222 -1.83 -10.41 19.77
N ARG A 223 -2.19 -9.31 20.45
CA ARG A 223 -1.60 -8.62 21.62
C ARG A 223 -1.09 -9.44 22.83
N ARG A 224 -1.11 -10.77 22.86
CA ARG A 224 -0.73 -11.48 24.09
C ARG A 224 0.79 -11.57 24.21
N LYS A 225 1.34 -10.63 25.01
CA LYS A 225 2.74 -10.52 25.47
C LYS A 225 3.38 -11.84 25.94
N GLU A 226 2.59 -12.86 26.24
CA GLU A 226 3.10 -14.03 26.97
C GLU A 226 3.25 -15.29 26.13
N GLN A 227 2.48 -15.48 25.03
CA GLN A 227 2.54 -16.73 24.26
C GLN A 227 2.00 -16.53 22.83
N LEU A 228 2.64 -15.68 22.02
CA LEU A 228 2.45 -15.83 20.58
C LEU A 228 3.16 -17.15 20.22
N PRO A 229 2.46 -18.19 19.72
CA PRO A 229 3.16 -19.34 19.16
C PRO A 229 4.12 -18.77 18.13
N HIS A 230 5.42 -18.97 18.34
CA HIS A 230 6.45 -18.47 17.43
C HIS A 230 6.02 -18.90 16.04
N GLN A 231 5.67 -17.95 15.17
CA GLN A 231 5.43 -18.28 13.78
C GLN A 231 6.70 -18.96 13.31
N THR A 232 6.60 -20.26 13.06
CA THR A 232 7.79 -21.02 12.78
C THR A 232 8.34 -20.51 11.46
N ARG A 233 9.68 -20.48 11.32
CA ARG A 233 10.31 -20.18 10.03
C ARG A 233 9.69 -21.01 8.90
N SER A 234 9.29 -22.26 9.18
CA SER A 234 8.58 -23.13 8.25
C SER A 234 7.21 -22.57 7.80
N THR A 235 6.35 -22.14 8.73
CA THR A 235 5.06 -21.52 8.40
C THR A 235 5.24 -20.29 7.54
N PHE A 236 6.21 -19.44 7.90
CA PHE A 236 6.50 -18.23 7.16
C PHE A 236 7.07 -18.51 5.77
N MET A 237 7.99 -19.48 5.64
CA MET A 237 8.49 -19.98 4.35
C MET A 237 7.36 -20.44 3.44
N HIS A 238 6.40 -21.21 3.95
CA HIS A 238 5.26 -21.66 3.16
C HIS A 238 4.36 -20.51 2.69
N GLN A 239 4.09 -19.52 3.56
CA GLN A 239 3.34 -18.33 3.18
C GLN A 239 4.06 -17.53 2.08
N LEU A 240 5.36 -17.29 2.23
CA LEU A 240 6.15 -16.60 1.22
C LEU A 240 6.25 -17.37 -0.10
N ALA A 241 6.44 -18.69 -0.04
CA ALA A 241 6.47 -19.53 -1.23
C ALA A 241 5.12 -19.48 -1.98
N TYR A 242 4.00 -19.47 -1.24
CA TYR A 242 2.68 -19.26 -1.83
C TYR A 242 2.57 -17.89 -2.49
N ILE A 243 2.97 -16.81 -1.81
CA ILE A 243 2.95 -15.45 -2.37
C ILE A 243 3.79 -15.37 -3.65
N ARG A 244 5.03 -15.86 -3.62
CA ARG A 244 5.89 -15.92 -4.79
C ARG A 244 5.19 -16.62 -5.96
N LYS A 245 4.64 -17.82 -5.72
CA LYS A 245 3.93 -18.57 -6.75
C LYS A 245 2.76 -17.75 -7.32
N GLN A 246 2.04 -17.01 -6.47
CA GLN A 246 0.96 -16.13 -6.93
C GLN A 246 1.47 -14.98 -7.80
N LEU A 247 2.64 -14.42 -7.49
CA LEU A 247 3.26 -13.33 -8.23
C LEU A 247 3.81 -13.77 -9.60
N GLU A 248 4.27 -15.01 -9.74
CA GLU A 248 4.81 -15.58 -10.99
C GLU A 248 3.77 -15.77 -12.12
N TYR A 249 2.48 -15.60 -11.84
CA TYR A 249 1.42 -15.66 -12.88
C TYR A 249 1.30 -14.37 -13.72
N ALA A 250 2.19 -13.40 -13.51
CA ALA A 250 2.27 -12.13 -14.21
C ALA A 250 3.72 -11.86 -14.67
N ASP A 251 3.91 -10.91 -15.61
CA ASP A 251 5.22 -10.58 -16.16
C ASP A 251 6.16 -9.95 -15.12
N GLY A 252 5.58 -9.20 -14.18
CA GLY A 252 6.27 -8.74 -12.98
C GLY A 252 5.40 -8.86 -11.75
N GLY A 253 6.01 -9.21 -10.63
CA GLY A 253 5.32 -9.42 -9.37
C GLY A 253 5.97 -8.65 -8.24
N VAL A 254 5.17 -7.96 -7.43
CA VAL A 254 5.66 -7.22 -6.26
C VAL A 254 4.85 -7.58 -5.04
N HIS A 255 5.54 -7.97 -3.98
CA HIS A 255 4.99 -8.14 -2.65
C HIS A 255 5.30 -6.90 -1.81
N ALA A 256 4.28 -6.37 -1.15
CA ALA A 256 4.35 -5.21 -0.29
C ALA A 256 3.56 -5.49 1.00
N GLY A 257 4.05 -4.97 2.12
CA GLY A 257 3.32 -5.04 3.38
C GLY A 257 4.26 -5.26 4.55
N THR A 258 3.68 -5.72 5.66
CA THR A 258 4.44 -5.93 6.90
C THR A 258 4.84 -7.39 7.07
N PHE A 259 6.13 -7.58 7.29
CA PHE A 259 6.79 -8.83 7.63
C PHE A 259 7.02 -8.86 9.13
N ARG A 260 5.98 -8.58 9.93
CA ARG A 260 6.04 -8.68 11.41
C ARG A 260 6.35 -10.13 11.78
N LEU A 261 7.63 -10.44 11.82
CA LEU A 261 8.17 -11.72 12.22
C LEU A 261 9.09 -11.41 13.37
N PHE A 262 8.92 -12.14 14.46
CA PHE A 262 9.90 -12.17 15.55
C PHE A 262 11.21 -12.86 15.13
N LEU A 263 11.52 -12.87 13.82
CA LEU A 263 12.80 -13.26 13.27
C LEU A 263 13.72 -12.05 13.31
N GLN A 264 14.95 -12.27 13.76
CA GLN A 264 16.02 -11.28 13.61
C GLN A 264 16.08 -10.80 12.14
N PRO A 265 16.33 -9.50 11.86
CA PRO A 265 16.30 -8.95 10.50
C PRO A 265 17.10 -9.76 9.46
N LEU A 266 18.25 -10.30 9.87
CA LEU A 266 19.10 -11.16 9.05
C LEU A 266 18.41 -12.48 8.64
N ALA A 267 17.68 -13.11 9.56
CA ALA A 267 16.96 -14.34 9.28
C ALA A 267 15.79 -14.09 8.31
N ALA A 268 15.11 -12.95 8.42
CA ALA A 268 14.04 -12.58 7.50
C ALA A 268 14.56 -12.37 6.05
N ALA A 269 15.69 -11.68 5.88
CA ALA A 269 16.29 -11.47 4.57
C ALA A 269 16.73 -12.80 3.91
N ALA A 270 17.39 -13.68 4.66
CA ALA A 270 17.77 -15.00 4.18
C ALA A 270 16.55 -15.83 3.74
N THR A 271 15.47 -15.78 4.53
CA THR A 271 14.23 -16.50 4.24
C THR A 271 13.54 -15.98 2.97
N ILE A 272 13.50 -14.65 2.77
CA ILE A 272 12.99 -14.03 1.54
C ILE A 272 13.79 -14.50 0.32
N ALA A 273 15.12 -14.49 0.41
CA ALA A 273 15.99 -14.93 -0.68
C ALA A 273 15.85 -16.44 -0.97
N GLU A 274 15.71 -17.28 0.06
CA GLU A 274 15.56 -18.73 -0.07
C GLU A 274 14.28 -19.13 -0.82
N VAL A 275 13.19 -18.38 -0.62
CA VAL A 275 11.99 -18.60 -1.42
C VAL A 275 12.11 -18.00 -2.82
N GLY A 276 13.17 -17.30 -3.19
CA GLY A 276 13.35 -16.68 -4.51
C GLY A 276 12.65 -15.33 -4.69
N LEU A 277 12.36 -14.63 -3.59
CA LEU A 277 11.94 -13.23 -3.63
C LEU A 277 13.16 -12.32 -3.49
N HIS A 278 13.17 -11.18 -4.17
CA HIS A 278 14.23 -10.18 -4.05
C HIS A 278 13.74 -8.99 -3.24
N ASP A 279 14.36 -8.73 -2.09
CA ASP A 279 14.08 -7.55 -1.28
C ASP A 279 14.56 -6.30 -2.05
N LEU A 280 13.64 -5.39 -2.37
CA LEU A 280 13.94 -4.19 -3.14
C LEU A 280 14.68 -3.13 -2.31
N TRP A 281 14.79 -3.32 -1.00
CA TRP A 281 15.60 -2.48 -0.15
C TRP A 281 17.08 -2.85 -0.29
N GLU A 282 17.75 -2.22 -1.26
CA GLU A 282 19.20 -2.39 -1.43
C GLU A 282 19.97 -1.52 -0.43
N PRO A 283 20.94 -2.08 0.32
CA PRO A 283 21.98 -1.25 0.91
C PRO A 283 22.73 -0.56 -0.24
N ASP A 284 23.19 0.68 -0.03
CA ASP A 284 23.93 1.36 -1.09
C ASP A 284 25.22 0.62 -1.48
N SER A 285 25.75 0.95 -2.66
CA SER A 285 26.95 0.33 -3.23
C SER A 285 28.20 0.45 -2.34
N SER A 286 28.18 1.35 -1.35
CA SER A 286 29.23 1.49 -0.34
C SER A 286 29.17 0.40 0.74
N GLY A 287 28.08 -0.36 0.84
CA GLY A 287 27.81 -1.25 1.97
C GLY A 287 27.57 -0.50 3.29
N GLU A 288 27.78 0.81 3.30
CA GLU A 288 27.42 1.71 4.38
C GLU A 288 25.95 2.00 4.28
N THR A 289 25.13 1.25 4.99
CA THR A 289 23.71 1.56 5.12
C THR A 289 23.51 3.03 5.53
N GLN A 290 23.15 3.88 4.56
CA GLN A 290 22.85 5.29 4.69
C GLN A 290 22.15 5.59 6.02
N GLY A 291 22.92 6.06 7.02
CA GLY A 291 22.50 6.35 8.39
C GLY A 291 21.49 5.36 9.01
N ASP A 292 21.93 4.53 9.95
CA ASP A 292 21.20 3.56 10.81
C ASP A 292 19.69 3.85 11.13
N ARG A 293 19.28 5.12 11.10
CA ARG A 293 17.89 5.60 11.29
C ARG A 293 16.92 5.40 10.12
N MET A 294 17.39 5.21 8.89
CA MET A 294 16.52 5.07 7.71
C MET A 294 16.11 3.62 7.44
N GLN A 295 16.80 2.65 8.03
CA GLN A 295 16.59 1.22 7.76
C GLN A 295 15.34 0.65 8.43
N HIS A 296 14.93 1.22 9.57
CA HIS A 296 13.80 0.69 10.30
C HIS A 296 12.52 1.40 9.87
N THR A 297 11.52 0.58 9.61
CA THR A 297 10.16 1.03 9.27
C THR A 297 9.24 0.96 10.49
N TRP A 298 9.73 0.45 11.61
CA TRP A 298 9.04 0.36 12.90
C TRP A 298 9.97 0.59 14.10
N GLY A 299 9.43 1.16 15.17
CA GLY A 299 10.06 1.13 16.50
C GLY A 299 10.96 2.32 16.87
N HIS A 300 11.00 3.40 16.09
CA HIS A 300 11.86 4.57 16.36
C HIS A 300 11.35 5.55 17.43
N TRP A 301 10.22 5.28 18.08
CA TRP A 301 9.59 6.26 18.99
C TRP A 301 10.13 6.18 20.42
N PRO A 302 10.25 7.30 21.15
CA PRO A 302 10.59 7.28 22.57
C PRO A 302 9.46 6.56 23.30
N ARG A 303 9.76 5.32 23.68
CA ARG A 303 8.79 4.45 24.33
C ARG A 303 8.63 4.89 25.77
N GLU A 304 7.39 4.83 26.26
CA GLU A 304 7.19 4.70 27.70
C GLU A 304 8.03 3.51 28.19
N SER A 305 8.58 3.61 29.40
CA SER A 305 9.54 2.67 29.97
C SER A 305 9.12 1.20 29.93
N SER A 306 7.84 0.89 29.72
CA SER A 306 7.28 -0.46 29.59
C SER A 306 7.37 -1.10 28.19
N MET A 307 7.91 -0.41 27.19
CA MET A 307 8.14 -0.98 25.86
C MET A 307 9.62 -0.98 25.44
N THR A 308 10.59 -0.76 26.32
CA THR A 308 12.03 -0.79 25.98
C THR A 308 12.52 -2.09 25.33
N ASP A 309 11.71 -3.16 25.37
CA ASP A 309 12.15 -4.52 25.04
C ASP A 309 12.15 -4.86 23.54
N PHE A 310 11.54 -4.06 22.66
CA PHE A 310 11.60 -4.33 21.21
C PHE A 310 12.60 -3.42 20.50
N ALA A 311 13.65 -3.98 19.91
CA ALA A 311 14.52 -3.21 19.03
C ALA A 311 13.72 -2.64 17.83
N PRO A 312 14.10 -1.47 17.26
CA PRO A 312 13.61 -1.02 15.97
C PRO A 312 13.78 -2.11 14.89
N GLN A 313 12.84 -2.18 13.94
CA GLN A 313 12.85 -3.22 12.90
C GLN A 313 12.45 -2.69 11.52
N ARG A 314 12.98 -3.31 10.47
CA ARG A 314 12.49 -3.16 9.09
C ARG A 314 11.29 -4.10 8.87
N ALA A 315 10.17 -3.77 9.52
CA ALA A 315 8.94 -4.55 9.49
C ALA A 315 8.26 -4.47 8.11
N SER A 316 8.08 -3.27 7.57
CA SER A 316 7.55 -3.06 6.21
C SER A 316 8.62 -3.28 5.15
N LYS A 317 8.28 -3.97 4.06
CA LYS A 317 9.20 -4.25 2.93
C LYS A 317 8.47 -4.27 1.59
N PHE A 318 9.26 -4.12 0.53
CA PHE A 318 8.89 -4.48 -0.83
C PHE A 318 9.80 -5.61 -1.31
N CYS A 319 9.22 -6.65 -1.88
CA CYS A 319 9.94 -7.73 -2.53
C CYS A 319 9.43 -7.91 -3.97
N THR A 320 10.28 -8.36 -4.88
CA THR A 320 9.91 -8.56 -6.29
C THR A 320 10.16 -10.00 -6.76
N THR A 321 9.43 -10.38 -7.80
CA THR A 321 9.66 -11.54 -8.67
C THR A 321 9.59 -11.09 -10.13
N GLY A 322 10.31 -11.80 -11.01
CA GLY A 322 10.17 -11.59 -12.45
C GLY A 322 10.78 -10.27 -12.92
N GLU A 323 10.12 -9.61 -13.87
CA GLU A 323 10.69 -8.46 -14.59
C GLU A 323 10.39 -7.10 -13.95
N ALA A 324 9.71 -7.03 -12.80
CA ALA A 324 9.39 -5.75 -12.17
C ALA A 324 10.66 -5.04 -11.69
N GLN A 325 10.86 -3.81 -12.17
CA GLN A 325 12.05 -2.99 -11.90
C GLN A 325 11.65 -1.67 -11.25
N ILE A 326 12.55 -1.16 -10.41
CA ILE A 326 12.44 0.21 -9.89
C ILE A 326 12.74 1.16 -11.05
N SER A 327 11.77 1.98 -11.41
CA SER A 327 11.86 2.89 -12.55
C SER A 327 12.42 4.27 -12.17
N ARG A 328 12.23 4.69 -10.91
CA ARG A 328 12.70 5.96 -10.37
C ARG A 328 13.23 5.80 -8.96
N GLY A 329 14.40 6.39 -8.72
CA GLY A 329 14.99 6.49 -7.39
C GLY A 329 15.28 5.13 -6.76
N ARG A 330 14.96 5.00 -5.47
CA ARG A 330 15.12 3.79 -4.66
C ARG A 330 13.85 3.62 -3.81
N VAL A 331 13.73 2.50 -3.12
CA VAL A 331 12.76 2.39 -2.02
C VAL A 331 13.00 3.53 -1.05
N ALA A 332 12.00 4.39 -0.91
CA ALA A 332 12.09 5.54 -0.02
C ALA A 332 11.17 5.31 1.17
N ARG A 333 11.71 5.58 2.36
CA ARG A 333 10.87 5.90 3.51
C ARG A 333 10.20 7.22 3.20
N LEU A 334 8.88 7.24 3.21
CA LEU A 334 8.17 8.50 3.16
C LEU A 334 8.48 9.24 4.47
N ALA A 335 9.00 10.46 4.34
CA ALA A 335 9.15 11.39 5.45
C ALA A 335 7.79 11.93 5.91
N LEU A 336 6.81 11.04 6.05
CA LEU A 336 5.59 11.27 6.82
C LEU A 336 5.95 11.15 8.30
N ASP A 337 6.91 11.96 8.77
CA ASP A 337 6.99 12.30 10.20
C ASP A 337 5.88 13.31 10.55
N ALA A 338 4.72 13.11 9.92
CA ALA A 338 3.54 13.92 10.13
C ALA A 338 3.01 13.54 11.51
N ARG A 339 2.96 14.56 12.35
CA ARG A 339 2.32 14.50 13.66
C ARG A 339 0.90 14.97 13.49
N CYS A 340 -0.02 14.20 14.02
CA CYS A 340 -1.40 14.61 14.20
C CYS A 340 -1.50 15.33 15.54
N GLU A 341 -1.93 16.59 15.54
CA GLU A 341 -2.35 17.25 16.77
C GLU A 341 -3.76 16.78 17.11
N ILE A 342 -3.92 16.13 18.27
CA ILE A 342 -5.21 15.64 18.76
C ILE A 342 -5.71 16.59 19.82
N TYR A 343 -6.89 17.15 19.57
CA TYR A 343 -7.59 18.03 20.49
C TYR A 343 -8.66 17.25 21.23
N VAL A 344 -8.47 17.09 22.54
CA VAL A 344 -9.49 16.55 23.45
C VAL A 344 -10.14 17.74 24.16
N PRO A 345 -11.47 17.92 24.09
CA PRO A 345 -12.15 19.01 24.78
C PRO A 345 -11.78 19.05 26.27
N GLY A 346 -11.33 20.22 26.76
CA GLY A 346 -10.91 20.39 28.15
C GLY A 346 -9.46 20.02 28.46
N ALA A 347 -8.67 19.57 27.48
CA ALA A 347 -7.22 19.35 27.62
C ALA A 347 -6.43 20.22 26.63
N SER A 348 -5.18 20.54 26.98
CA SER A 348 -4.23 21.07 26.00
C SER A 348 -4.00 20.00 24.92
N GLY A 349 -4.14 20.38 23.64
CA GLY A 349 -3.88 19.47 22.53
C GLY A 349 -2.47 18.86 22.64
N PHE A 350 -2.35 17.59 22.30
CA PHE A 350 -1.06 16.89 22.27
C PHE A 350 -0.81 16.33 20.88
N ALA A 351 0.46 16.37 20.46
CA ALA A 351 0.87 15.83 19.18
C ALA A 351 1.17 14.35 19.32
N VAL A 352 0.53 13.52 18.51
CA VAL A 352 0.87 12.11 18.35
C VAL A 352 1.38 11.85 16.94
N HIS A 353 2.25 10.86 16.79
CA HIS A 353 2.59 10.36 15.46
C HIS A 353 1.36 9.74 14.81
N ILE A 354 1.25 9.78 13.48
CA ILE A 354 0.14 9.14 12.78
C ILE A 354 0.18 7.62 12.98
N SER A 355 1.35 7.02 12.78
CA SER A 355 1.56 5.58 12.92
C SER A 355 2.90 5.31 13.63
N ASP A 356 3.01 4.15 14.27
CA ASP A 356 4.29 3.63 14.77
C ASP A 356 5.15 3.01 13.64
N HIS A 357 4.56 2.83 12.45
CA HIS A 357 5.22 2.49 11.20
C HIS A 357 5.42 3.70 10.30
N CYS A 358 6.51 3.64 9.55
CA CYS A 358 6.75 4.58 8.46
C CYS A 358 6.09 4.04 7.20
N ALA A 359 5.48 4.93 6.43
CA ALA A 359 5.06 4.59 5.08
C ALA A 359 6.29 4.43 4.17
N MET A 360 6.20 3.55 3.19
CA MET A 360 7.24 3.35 2.18
C MET A 360 6.67 3.55 0.80
N GLU A 361 7.49 4.03 -0.12
CA GLU A 361 7.14 4.19 -1.53
C GLU A 361 8.19 3.61 -2.48
N ILE A 362 7.73 3.19 -3.66
CA ILE A 362 8.53 2.85 -4.83
C ILE A 362 7.82 3.25 -6.13
N TYR A 363 8.61 3.46 -7.17
CA TYR A 363 8.12 3.61 -8.54
C TYR A 363 8.53 2.36 -9.34
N LEU A 364 7.57 1.75 -10.02
CA LEU A 364 7.72 0.45 -10.67
C LEU A 364 7.36 0.53 -12.14
N SER A 365 8.17 -0.11 -12.99
CA SER A 365 7.86 -0.33 -14.40
C SER A 365 8.14 -1.78 -14.79
N LEU A 366 7.57 -2.20 -15.92
CA LEU A 366 8.01 -3.41 -16.62
C LEU A 366 8.89 -3.00 -17.81
N PRO A 367 9.94 -3.77 -18.14
CA PRO A 367 10.77 -3.46 -19.28
C PRO A 367 9.92 -3.45 -20.55
N ALA A 368 10.16 -2.46 -21.42
CA ALA A 368 9.47 -2.39 -22.70
C ALA A 368 9.68 -3.71 -23.46
N PRO A 369 8.68 -4.19 -24.23
CA PRO A 369 8.89 -5.34 -25.10
C PRO A 369 10.10 -5.03 -25.98
N ALA A 370 11.05 -5.98 -26.05
CA ALA A 370 12.22 -5.81 -26.89
C ALA A 370 11.71 -5.45 -28.27
N LYS A 371 12.02 -4.24 -28.77
CA LYS A 371 11.71 -3.87 -30.14
C LYS A 371 12.32 -4.98 -30.96
N HIS A 372 11.48 -5.82 -31.58
CA HIS A 372 11.96 -6.79 -32.55
C HIS A 372 12.77 -5.94 -33.51
N LYS A 373 14.10 -6.03 -33.43
CA LYS A 373 14.98 -5.43 -34.42
C LYS A 373 14.52 -6.12 -35.66
N GLY A 374 13.67 -5.43 -36.44
CA GLY A 374 13.18 -5.96 -37.68
C GLY A 374 14.43 -6.46 -38.35
N LEU A 375 14.47 -7.77 -38.61
CA LEU A 375 15.33 -8.30 -39.64
C LEU A 375 14.87 -7.52 -40.87
N VAL A 376 15.51 -6.37 -41.10
CA VAL A 376 15.47 -5.66 -42.35
C VAL A 376 16.12 -6.69 -43.25
N ASN A 377 15.28 -7.52 -43.85
CA ASN A 377 15.68 -8.45 -44.88
C ASN A 377 16.28 -7.56 -45.97
N GLY A 378 17.60 -7.39 -45.92
CA GLY A 378 18.42 -6.80 -46.96
C GLY A 378 18.46 -7.72 -48.18
N PHE A 379 17.27 -8.13 -48.64
CA PHE A 379 17.04 -8.90 -49.85
C PHE A 379 16.52 -7.95 -50.95
N PHE A 380 17.17 -6.80 -51.11
CA PHE A 380 17.16 -6.15 -52.42
C PHE A 380 18.29 -6.78 -53.23
N GLY A 381 17.93 -7.85 -53.92
CA GLY A 381 18.75 -8.41 -54.98
C GLY A 381 19.05 -7.34 -56.02
N ARG A 382 20.33 -7.14 -56.33
CA ARG A 382 20.74 -6.58 -57.61
C ARG A 382 20.41 -7.62 -58.68
N LYS A 383 19.52 -7.29 -59.60
CA LYS A 383 19.53 -7.84 -60.95
C LYS A 383 20.28 -6.88 -61.84
#